data_AF-A0A1C4TFZ4-F1
#
_entry.id   AF-A0A1C4TFZ4-F1
#
_cell.length_a   1.000
_cell.length_b   1.000
_cell.length_c   1.000
_cell.angle_alpha   90.00
_cell.angle_beta   90.00
_cell.angle_gamma   90.00
#
_symmetry.space_group_name_H-M   'P 1'
#
loop_
_entity.id
_entity.type
_entity.pdbx_description
1 polymer ?
#
loop_
_entity_poly.entity_id
_entity_poly.type
_entity_poly.pdbx_seq_one_letter_code
_entity_poly.pdbx_strand_id
1 'polypeptide(L)' 'MFMADGKIVEEAAPEQFFSNPRSDRAKDFLSKILHH' A
#
# COMPACT_ATOMS: atom_id res chain seq x y z
N MET A 1 -7.21 -2.85 -4.15
CA MET A 1 -7.12 -3.63 -2.89
C MET A 1 -5.70 -4.15 -2.72
N PHE A 2 -5.08 -3.88 -1.57
CA PHE A 2 -3.74 -4.32 -1.18
C PHE A 2 -3.83 -5.40 -0.09
N MET A 3 -3.08 -6.49 -0.29
CA MET A 3 -3.04 -7.63 0.61
C MET A 3 -1.61 -7.89 1.08
N ALA A 4 -1.49 -8.27 2.35
CA ALA A 4 -0.25 -8.81 2.91
C ALA A 4 -0.59 -9.90 3.94
N ASP A 5 0.27 -10.90 4.07
CA ASP A 5 0.14 -11.99 5.04
C ASP A 5 -1.22 -12.71 4.96
N GLY A 6 -1.74 -12.88 3.75
CA GLY A 6 -3.02 -13.53 3.47
C GLY A 6 -4.25 -12.71 3.89
N LYS A 7 -4.09 -11.43 4.23
CA LYS A 7 -5.17 -10.56 4.69
C LYS A 7 -5.28 -9.30 3.85
N ILE A 8 -6.50 -8.75 3.79
CA ILE A 8 -6.72 -7.41 3.25
C ILE A 8 -6.14 -6.42 4.25
N VAL A 9 -5.14 -5.66 3.82
CA VAL A 9 -4.51 -4.62 4.65
C VAL A 9 -5.11 -3.26 4.33
N GLU A 10 -5.39 -3.01 3.05
CA GLU A 10 -5.96 -1.75 2.63
C GLU A 10 -6.83 -1.90 1.38
N GLU A 11 -8.01 -1.28 1.42
CA GLU A 11 -8.88 -1.15 0.25
C GLU A 11 -9.01 0.31 -0.13
N ALA A 12 -8.48 0.68 -1.30
CA ALA A 12 -8.53 2.01 -1.87
C ALA A 12 -8.44 1.90 -3.40
N ALA A 13 -8.85 2.97 -4.08
CA ALA A 13 -8.57 3.15 -5.50
C ALA A 13 -7.04 3.20 -5.74
N PRO A 14 -6.54 2.78 -6.91
CA PRO A 14 -5.11 2.75 -7.20
C PRO A 14 -4.43 4.10 -6.98
N GLU A 15 -5.00 5.19 -7.49
CA GLU A 15 -4.44 6.53 -7.37
C GLU A 15 -4.27 6.93 -5.91
N GLN A 16 -5.28 6.66 -5.08
CA GLN A 16 -5.24 6.93 -3.64
C GLN A 16 -4.21 6.03 -2.94
N PHE A 17 -4.13 4.74 -3.30
CA PHE A 17 -3.18 3.80 -2.70
C PHE A 17 -1.73 4.24 -2.93
N PHE A 18 -1.38 4.66 -4.15
CA PHE A 18 -0.02 5.06 -4.49
C PHE A 18 0.34 6.47 -4.03
N SER A 19 -0.62 7.41 -3.95
CA SER A 19 -0.36 8.80 -3.56
C SER A 19 -0.51 9.05 -2.06
N ASN A 20 -1.41 8.34 -1.39
CA ASN A 20 -1.74 8.54 0.02
C ASN A 20 -2.19 7.21 0.66
N PRO A 21 -1.24 6.24 0.80
CA PRO A 21 -1.47 4.98 1.49
C PRO A 21 -1.82 5.24 2.97
N ARG A 22 -2.87 4.59 3.46
CA ARG A 22 -3.37 4.82 4.83
C ARG A 22 -2.70 3.93 5.85
N SER A 23 -2.42 2.68 5.50
CA SER A 23 -1.81 1.68 6.38
C SER A 23 -0.30 1.79 6.41
N ASP A 24 0.31 1.56 7.58
CA ASP A 24 1.77 1.62 7.72
C ASP A 24 2.48 0.55 6.87
N ARG A 25 1.86 -0.64 6.77
CA ARG A 25 2.36 -1.71 5.90
C ARG A 25 2.34 -1.32 4.41
N ALA A 26 1.34 -0.57 3.95
CA ALA A 26 1.31 -0.06 2.58
C ALA A 26 2.38 1.01 2.36
N LYS A 27 2.58 1.94 3.32
CA LYS A 27 3.65 2.94 3.26
C LYS A 27 5.03 2.28 3.15
N ASP A 28 5.29 1.29 4.00
CA ASP A 28 6.54 0.52 3.99
C ASP A 28 6.75 -0.21 2.66
N PHE A 29 5.70 -0.85 2.14
CA PHE A 29 5.74 -1.51 0.84
C PHE A 29 6.07 -0.54 -0.29
N LEU A 30 5.36 0.60 -0.35
CA LEU A 30 5.55 1.62 -1.39
C LEU A 30 6.95 2.25 -1.32
N SER A 31 7.49 2.48 -0.13
CA SER A 31 8.85 3.03 0.05
C SER A 31 9.95 2.15 -0.53
N LYS A 32 9.73 0.83 -0.65
CA LYS A 32 10.71 -0.13 -1.19
C LYS A 32 10.66 -0.24 -2.71
N ILE A 33 9.49 0.03 -3.31
CA ILE A 33 9.28 -0.12 -4.75
C ILE A 33 9.41 1.20 -5.52
N LEU A 34 9.16 2.35 -4.87
CA LEU A 34 9.21 3.67 -5.51
C LEU A 34 10.59 4.34 -5.44
N HIS A 35 11.46 3.89 -4.52
CA HIS A 35 12.82 4.42 -4.37
C HIS A 35 13.87 3.62 -5.16
N HIS A 36 13.45 2.86 -6.16
CA HIS A 36 14.33 2.02 -6.98
C HIS A 36 14.53 2.56 -8.38
#